data_AF-A0A087YNP6-F1
#
_entry.id   AF-A0A087YNP6-F1
#
_cell.length_a   1.000
_cell.length_b   1.000
_cell.length_c   1.000
_cell.angle_alpha   90.00
_cell.angle_beta   90.00
_cell.angle_gamma   90.00
#
_symmetry.space_group_name_H-M   'P 1'
#
loop_
_entity.id
_entity.type
_entity.pdbx_description
1 polymer ?
#
loop_
_entity_poly.entity_id
_entity_poly.type
_entity_poly.pdbx_seq_one_letter_code
_entity_poly.pdbx_strand_id
1 'polypeptide(L)'
;MALPVPEQWDKFYQSFYFKTRSCAAKNGLEQCKQDWYPQQVEVQQNGSVVIVTFNLAPPTMEIRRYFCVCHGDGEVKYTDIILDSLQNKTHHSFQLSGLRKGTNYSCEIAANEVDAVRKRFKISVQKEILPSTPPSSAVVFTVCLAVVVVSGVVLAALMCWYKKKLDANPEIDTLNEEKDTLKEQVVLPLNRPTPPRLLICYSHYDGEAHVKAVMQLGAFIQQHMATQVCLDLWDYLSIAEEGIMAWHCRQIRESDFVLVICSPGLRQRYDPEVTHSDSVDLMSNACSCSAIVQLIGEEVGRAKARGEDMSKYMAAVFKYCKETDIPTELRLASHYTLPHDLPLLFSHLQGVALHRPGSYLKINNITEEGYTGVPMGAALQLAIQEAGTALNGKQQQMKELKCDRVDA
;
A
#
# COMPACT_ATOMS: atom_id res chain seq x y z
N MET A 1 -40.21 6.12 -18.82
CA MET A 1 -40.10 5.37 -17.56
C MET A 1 -38.95 5.98 -16.78
N ALA A 2 -39.24 6.56 -15.61
CA ALA A 2 -38.23 7.25 -14.81
C ALA A 2 -37.28 6.22 -14.18
N LEU A 3 -35.99 6.31 -14.52
CA LEU A 3 -34.92 5.59 -13.83
C LEU A 3 -34.62 6.32 -12.51
N PRO A 4 -34.32 5.59 -11.42
CA PRO A 4 -34.17 6.19 -10.10
C PRO A 4 -32.86 6.99 -10.05
N VAL A 5 -32.92 8.14 -9.39
CA VAL A 5 -31.76 9.00 -9.12
C VAL A 5 -30.75 8.20 -8.27
N PRO A 6 -29.44 8.21 -8.60
CA PRO A 6 -28.44 7.58 -7.75
C PRO A 6 -28.37 8.32 -6.40
N GLU A 7 -28.66 7.62 -5.31
CA GLU A 7 -28.49 8.16 -3.96
C GLU A 7 -27.03 8.57 -3.73
N GLN A 8 -26.86 9.70 -3.04
CA GLN A 8 -25.59 10.32 -2.66
C GLN A 8 -24.63 9.29 -2.04
N TRP A 9 -23.47 9.13 -2.66
CA TRP A 9 -22.49 8.06 -2.39
C TRP A 9 -21.67 8.28 -1.10
N ASP A 10 -22.32 8.22 0.08
CA ASP A 10 -21.65 8.36 1.38
C ASP A 10 -21.24 7.01 2.03
N LYS A 11 -21.41 5.87 1.35
CA LYS A 11 -21.31 4.52 1.96
C LYS A 11 -20.31 3.56 1.31
N PHE A 12 -19.19 4.04 0.76
CA PHE A 12 -18.16 3.13 0.21
C PHE A 12 -17.44 2.29 1.29
N TYR A 13 -17.45 2.74 2.54
CA TYR A 13 -16.93 1.96 3.67
C TYR A 13 -18.00 1.03 4.26
N GLN A 14 -18.34 -0.05 3.54
CA GLN A 14 -18.87 -1.22 4.22
C GLN A 14 -17.69 -1.98 4.83
N SER A 15 -17.39 -1.67 6.09
CA SER A 15 -16.53 -2.52 6.91
C SER A 15 -17.28 -3.82 7.17
N PHE A 16 -16.89 -4.88 6.47
CA PHE A 16 -17.35 -6.23 6.81
C PHE A 16 -16.53 -6.69 8.02
N TYR A 17 -17.16 -6.66 9.20
CA TYR A 17 -16.60 -7.25 10.41
C TYR A 17 -16.79 -8.76 10.36
N PHE A 18 -15.79 -9.47 9.86
CA PHE A 18 -15.74 -10.92 9.98
C PHE A 18 -15.40 -11.25 11.44
N LYS A 19 -16.37 -11.82 12.15
CA LYS A 19 -16.17 -12.34 13.50
C LYS A 19 -16.03 -13.86 13.42
N THR A 20 -14.80 -14.34 13.29
CA THR A 20 -14.52 -15.77 13.44
C THR A 20 -14.63 -16.12 14.92
N ARG A 21 -15.17 -17.31 15.22
CA ARG A 21 -15.13 -17.86 16.58
C ARG A 21 -13.72 -18.43 16.78
N SER A 22 -13.07 -18.12 17.90
CA SER A 22 -11.76 -18.72 18.23
C SER A 22 -11.85 -20.24 18.25
N CYS A 23 -10.72 -20.95 18.05
CA CYS A 23 -10.66 -22.40 18.11
C CYS A 23 -11.28 -22.91 19.41
N ALA A 24 -11.00 -22.24 20.55
CA ALA A 24 -11.61 -22.56 21.84
C ALA A 24 -13.15 -22.52 21.83
N ALA A 25 -13.76 -21.57 21.09
CA ALA A 25 -15.21 -21.44 20.96
C ALA A 25 -15.82 -22.43 19.95
N LYS A 26 -15.02 -23.08 19.10
CA LYS A 26 -15.48 -24.04 18.08
C LYS A 26 -15.21 -25.50 18.45
N ASN A 27 -14.04 -25.77 19.01
CA ASN A 27 -13.50 -27.12 19.24
C ASN A 27 -13.31 -27.43 20.74
N GLY A 28 -13.63 -26.48 21.62
CA GLY A 28 -13.39 -26.59 23.06
C GLY A 28 -11.94 -26.25 23.43
N LEU A 29 -11.76 -25.84 24.69
CA LEU A 29 -10.51 -25.23 25.13
C LEU A 29 -9.34 -26.25 25.21
N GLU A 30 -9.64 -27.53 25.38
CA GLU A 30 -8.67 -28.62 25.47
C GLU A 30 -7.92 -28.92 24.15
N GLN A 31 -8.55 -28.66 22.99
CA GLN A 31 -7.97 -28.96 21.67
C GLN A 31 -7.16 -27.79 21.07
N CYS A 32 -7.15 -26.63 21.71
CA CYS A 32 -6.63 -25.39 21.13
C CYS A 32 -5.68 -24.67 22.10
N LYS A 33 -4.57 -25.32 22.47
CA LYS A 33 -3.56 -24.75 23.40
C LYS A 33 -2.99 -23.41 22.93
N GLN A 34 -2.87 -23.19 21.60
CA GLN A 34 -2.35 -21.95 21.00
C GLN A 34 -3.34 -20.77 21.07
N ASP A 35 -4.63 -21.03 21.22
CA ASP A 35 -5.69 -20.00 21.22
C ASP A 35 -6.08 -19.52 22.62
N TRP A 36 -5.47 -20.07 23.68
CA TRP A 36 -5.75 -19.63 25.04
C TRP A 36 -5.08 -18.29 25.32
N TYR A 37 -5.81 -17.39 25.96
CA TYR A 37 -5.30 -16.10 26.45
C TYR A 37 -6.02 -15.67 27.73
N PRO A 38 -5.42 -14.78 28.55
CA PRO A 38 -6.09 -14.21 29.70
C PRO A 38 -7.31 -13.41 29.26
N GLN A 39 -8.51 -13.88 29.58
CA GLN A 39 -9.76 -13.22 29.21
C GLN A 39 -10.09 -12.07 30.16
N GLN A 40 -9.85 -12.30 31.46
CA GLN A 40 -10.08 -11.38 32.56
C GLN A 40 -8.73 -10.82 33.01
N VAL A 41 -8.58 -9.51 32.85
CA VAL A 41 -7.44 -8.75 33.36
C VAL A 41 -8.01 -7.56 34.12
N GLU A 42 -7.77 -7.55 35.42
CA GLU A 42 -8.15 -6.48 36.32
C GLU A 42 -6.91 -5.68 36.71
N VAL A 43 -7.04 -4.36 36.65
CA VAL A 43 -5.96 -3.45 37.04
C VAL A 43 -6.41 -2.67 38.26
N GLN A 44 -5.69 -2.84 39.35
CA GLN A 44 -5.86 -2.05 40.56
C GLN A 44 -4.70 -1.08 40.68
N GLN A 45 -5.02 0.21 40.80
CA GLN A 45 -4.03 1.26 40.87
C GLN A 45 -4.14 1.99 42.19
N ASN A 46 -3.05 1.99 42.96
CA ASN A 46 -2.92 2.75 44.19
C ASN A 46 -1.74 3.71 44.06
N GLY A 47 -2.03 4.96 43.68
CA GLY A 47 -1.02 5.97 43.37
C GLY A 47 -0.13 5.56 42.18
N SER A 48 1.16 5.38 42.46
CA SER A 48 2.16 4.90 41.48
C SER A 48 2.33 3.39 41.43
N VAL A 49 1.63 2.63 42.28
CA VAL A 49 1.68 1.17 42.30
C VAL A 49 0.51 0.64 41.47
N VAL A 50 0.83 -0.15 40.44
CA VAL A 50 -0.15 -0.80 39.58
C VAL A 50 -0.05 -2.31 39.80
N ILE A 51 -1.15 -2.91 40.25
CA ILE A 51 -1.30 -4.34 40.44
C ILE A 51 -2.17 -4.86 39.30
N VAL A 52 -1.66 -5.84 38.57
CA VAL A 52 -2.38 -6.49 37.47
C VAL A 52 -2.73 -7.90 37.92
N THR A 53 -4.02 -8.20 37.91
CA THR A 53 -4.57 -9.52 38.20
C THR A 53 -5.13 -10.12 36.93
N PHE A 54 -4.76 -11.35 36.60
CA PHE A 54 -5.25 -12.03 35.41
C PHE A 54 -5.63 -13.48 35.71
N ASN A 55 -6.56 -14.02 34.92
CA ASN A 55 -6.94 -15.43 35.04
C ASN A 55 -5.87 -16.36 34.44
N LEU A 56 -5.57 -17.43 35.16
CA LEU A 56 -4.61 -18.46 34.74
C LEU A 56 -5.23 -19.41 33.72
N ALA A 57 -4.36 -20.10 32.98
CA ALA A 57 -4.80 -21.19 32.12
C ALA A 57 -5.31 -22.35 32.96
N PRO A 58 -6.30 -23.12 32.47
CA PRO A 58 -6.72 -24.35 33.14
C PRO A 58 -5.51 -25.25 33.43
N PRO A 59 -5.47 -25.95 34.58
CA PRO A 59 -4.37 -26.83 34.93
C PRO A 59 -4.06 -27.90 33.86
N THR A 60 -5.05 -28.27 33.05
CA THR A 60 -4.93 -29.21 31.91
C THR A 60 -3.98 -28.74 30.80
N MET A 61 -3.70 -27.43 30.71
CA MET A 61 -2.79 -26.87 29.70
C MET A 61 -1.32 -26.86 30.08
N GLU A 62 -1.00 -27.05 31.37
CA GLU A 62 0.37 -27.05 31.91
C GLU A 62 1.18 -25.76 31.65
N ILE A 63 0.53 -24.64 31.34
CA ILE A 63 1.19 -23.34 31.13
C ILE A 63 1.65 -22.76 32.48
N ARG A 64 2.96 -22.51 32.61
CA ARG A 64 3.58 -22.00 33.87
C ARG A 64 4.21 -20.63 33.75
N ARG A 65 4.42 -20.14 32.53
CA ARG A 65 5.12 -18.89 32.26
C ARG A 65 4.24 -17.94 31.48
N TYR A 66 4.26 -16.69 31.89
CA TYR A 66 3.50 -15.59 31.31
C TYR A 66 4.42 -14.39 31.19
N PHE A 67 4.08 -13.46 30.32
CA PHE A 67 4.82 -12.21 30.23
C PHE A 67 3.87 -11.03 30.09
N CYS A 68 4.32 -9.87 30.55
CA CYS A 68 3.63 -8.59 30.37
C CYS A 68 4.59 -7.57 29.75
N VAL A 69 4.16 -6.92 28.67
CA VAL A 69 4.91 -5.84 28.00
C VAL A 69 4.10 -4.55 28.03
N CYS A 70 4.69 -3.46 28.51
CA CYS A 70 4.06 -2.14 28.54
C CYS A 70 4.83 -1.16 27.67
N HIS A 71 4.15 -0.49 26.74
CA HIS A 71 4.70 0.54 25.87
C HIS A 71 4.20 1.92 26.32
N GLY A 72 5.10 2.88 26.56
CA GLY A 72 4.72 4.26 26.89
C GLY A 72 5.89 5.23 26.74
N ASP A 73 5.62 6.38 26.12
CA ASP A 73 6.58 7.48 25.95
C ASP A 73 7.93 7.05 25.35
N GLY A 74 7.88 6.21 24.31
CA GLY A 74 9.06 5.68 23.62
C GLY A 74 9.81 4.56 24.34
N GLU A 75 9.44 4.22 25.59
CA GLU A 75 10.04 3.12 26.35
C GLU A 75 9.15 1.87 26.37
N VAL A 76 9.82 0.71 26.42
CA VAL A 76 9.19 -0.61 26.51
C VAL A 76 9.62 -1.29 27.80
N LYS A 77 8.66 -1.70 28.63
CA LYS A 77 8.90 -2.41 29.88
C LYS A 77 8.42 -3.85 29.78
N TYR A 78 9.34 -4.80 29.94
CA TYR A 78 9.06 -6.23 29.94
C TYR A 78 9.07 -6.78 31.37
N THR A 79 8.08 -7.62 31.71
CA THR A 79 7.97 -8.32 32.99
C THR A 79 7.72 -9.80 32.72
N ASP A 80 8.64 -10.66 33.14
CA ASP A 80 8.48 -12.13 33.10
C ASP A 80 7.76 -12.60 34.37
N ILE A 81 6.84 -13.56 34.22
CA ILE A 81 5.97 -14.05 35.29
C ILE A 81 6.06 -15.57 35.29
N ILE A 82 6.67 -16.13 36.34
CA ILE A 82 6.85 -17.57 36.51
C ILE A 82 5.97 -18.03 37.68
N LEU A 83 5.14 -19.04 37.47
CA LEU A 83 4.28 -19.61 38.51
C LEU A 83 5.00 -20.73 39.27
N ASP A 84 5.15 -20.56 40.58
CA ASP A 84 5.78 -21.55 41.46
C ASP A 84 4.91 -22.79 41.72
N SER A 85 3.57 -22.64 41.65
CA SER A 85 2.61 -23.75 41.80
C SER A 85 1.29 -23.46 41.09
N LEU A 86 0.78 -24.47 40.37
CA LEU A 86 -0.50 -24.44 39.66
C LEU A 86 -1.68 -24.96 40.50
N GLN A 87 -1.45 -25.39 41.75
CA GLN A 87 -2.51 -26.00 42.56
C GLN A 87 -3.52 -24.95 43.05
N ASN A 88 -4.78 -25.11 42.62
CA ASN A 88 -5.99 -24.42 43.10
C ASN A 88 -6.02 -22.88 42.93
N LYS A 89 -5.22 -22.31 42.02
CA LYS A 89 -5.28 -20.87 41.71
C LYS A 89 -5.91 -20.64 40.35
N THR A 90 -6.98 -19.85 40.32
CA THR A 90 -7.65 -19.43 39.08
C THR A 90 -7.12 -18.09 38.56
N HIS A 91 -6.47 -17.30 39.41
CA HIS A 91 -5.94 -15.98 39.09
C HIS A 91 -4.54 -15.79 39.68
N HIS A 92 -3.75 -14.93 39.03
CA HIS A 92 -2.45 -14.49 39.51
C HIS A 92 -2.37 -12.97 39.48
N SER A 93 -1.77 -12.38 40.52
CA SER A 93 -1.58 -10.94 40.65
C SER A 93 -0.11 -10.63 40.77
N PHE A 94 0.37 -9.67 39.99
CA PHE A 94 1.75 -9.18 40.05
C PHE A 94 1.78 -7.66 40.02
N GLN A 95 2.85 -7.09 40.58
CA GLN A 95 3.05 -5.65 40.61
C GLN A 95 3.89 -5.20 39.41
N LEU A 96 3.38 -4.23 38.65
CA LEU A 96 4.16 -3.54 37.62
C LEU A 96 5.08 -2.52 38.29
N SER A 97 6.38 -2.69 38.10
CA SER A 97 7.41 -1.82 38.67
C SER A 97 8.07 -0.94 37.61
N GLY A 98 8.56 0.23 38.02
CA GLY A 98 9.31 1.15 37.16
C GLY A 98 8.48 1.91 36.12
N LEU A 99 7.21 2.22 36.41
CA LEU A 99 6.36 3.07 35.58
C LEU A 99 6.57 4.56 35.92
N ARG A 100 6.62 5.43 34.89
CA ARG A 100 6.72 6.89 35.07
C ARG A 100 5.36 7.51 35.40
N LYS A 101 5.35 8.44 36.37
CA LYS A 101 4.15 9.21 36.75
C LYS A 101 3.78 10.18 35.62
N GLY A 102 2.51 10.25 35.27
CA GLY A 102 1.99 11.11 34.20
C GLY A 102 2.00 10.49 32.80
N THR A 103 2.47 9.25 32.65
CA THR A 103 2.54 8.55 31.36
C THR A 103 1.37 7.59 31.16
N ASN A 104 0.84 7.55 29.94
CA ASN A 104 -0.13 6.56 29.49
C ASN A 104 0.62 5.37 28.89
N TYR A 105 0.47 4.20 29.49
CA TYR A 105 1.04 2.96 28.99
C TYR A 105 -0.03 2.08 28.35
N SER A 106 0.32 1.47 27.21
CA SER A 106 -0.44 0.39 26.59
C SER A 106 0.27 -0.93 26.89
N CYS A 107 -0.35 -1.79 27.68
CA CYS A 107 0.21 -3.05 28.13
C CYS A 107 -0.45 -4.26 27.45
N GLU A 108 0.34 -5.30 27.20
CA GLU A 108 -0.09 -6.59 26.64
C GLU A 108 0.37 -7.71 27.58
N ILE A 109 -0.52 -8.65 27.87
CA ILE A 109 -0.22 -9.85 28.67
C ILE A 109 -0.58 -11.11 27.89
N ALA A 110 0.28 -12.13 27.95
CA ALA A 110 0.09 -13.42 27.28
C ALA A 110 0.82 -14.56 28.00
N ALA A 111 0.47 -15.80 27.65
CA ALA A 111 1.28 -16.96 27.97
C ALA A 111 2.61 -16.89 27.20
N ASN A 112 3.69 -17.40 27.80
CA ASN A 112 5.01 -17.49 27.16
C ASN A 112 5.09 -18.74 26.29
N GLU A 113 4.21 -18.80 25.29
CA GLU A 113 4.09 -19.88 24.31
C GLU A 113 4.13 -19.28 22.89
N VAL A 114 4.58 -20.08 21.92
CA VAL A 114 4.65 -19.64 20.51
C VAL A 114 3.23 -19.36 20.01
N ASP A 115 3.06 -18.20 19.37
CA ASP A 115 1.78 -17.70 18.82
C ASP A 115 0.66 -17.46 19.84
N ALA A 116 0.99 -17.29 21.13
CA ALA A 116 0.01 -17.00 22.16
C ALA A 116 -0.74 -15.67 21.89
N VAL A 117 -2.08 -15.74 21.95
CA VAL A 117 -2.94 -14.56 21.78
C VAL A 117 -2.74 -13.57 22.94
N ARG A 118 -2.54 -12.29 22.60
CA ARG A 118 -2.22 -11.23 23.58
C ARG A 118 -3.46 -10.46 24.03
N LYS A 119 -3.60 -10.26 25.34
CA LYS A 119 -4.65 -9.41 25.92
C LYS A 119 -4.09 -8.01 26.20
N ARG A 120 -4.67 -7.00 25.56
CA ARG A 120 -4.32 -5.58 25.77
C ARG A 120 -5.13 -4.92 26.88
N PHE A 121 -4.48 -4.06 27.66
CA PHE A 121 -5.08 -3.15 28.64
C PHE A 121 -4.28 -1.84 28.69
N LYS A 122 -4.92 -0.75 29.13
CA LYS A 122 -4.29 0.58 29.21
C LYS A 122 -4.22 1.03 30.66
N ILE A 123 -3.11 1.66 31.04
CA ILE A 123 -2.91 2.21 32.39
C ILE A 123 -2.39 3.65 32.29
N SER A 124 -2.89 4.52 33.16
CA SER A 124 -2.49 5.92 33.24
C SER A 124 -2.03 6.22 34.66
N VAL A 125 -0.73 6.46 34.85
CA VAL A 125 -0.20 6.70 36.19
C VAL A 125 -0.51 8.15 36.59
N GLN A 126 -1.56 8.35 37.41
CA GLN A 126 -1.97 9.70 37.80
C GLN A 126 -0.89 10.41 38.61
N LYS A 127 -0.74 11.72 38.38
CA LYS A 127 0.05 12.63 39.21
C LYS A 127 -0.86 13.09 40.35
N GLU A 128 -0.45 12.94 41.61
CA GLU A 128 -1.21 13.49 42.74
C GLU A 128 -1.43 14.99 42.52
N ILE A 129 -2.70 15.39 42.40
CA ILE A 129 -3.11 16.79 42.31
C ILE A 129 -3.34 17.26 43.76
N LEU A 130 -2.48 18.16 44.23
CA LEU A 130 -2.74 18.97 45.42
C LEU A 130 -4.01 19.82 45.15
N PRO A 131 -5.01 19.87 46.06
CA PRO A 131 -6.26 20.56 45.78
C PRO A 131 -6.04 22.07 45.79
N SER A 132 -5.98 22.69 44.60
CA SER A 132 -6.06 24.15 44.48
C SER A 132 -7.53 24.57 44.46
N THR A 133 -7.87 25.42 45.42
CA THR A 133 -9.15 26.11 45.63
C THR A 133 -9.81 26.64 44.35
N PRO A 134 -11.15 26.58 44.24
CA PRO A 134 -11.86 27.10 43.07
C PRO A 134 -11.85 28.64 43.05
N PRO A 135 -11.57 29.30 41.91
CA PRO A 135 -11.72 30.74 41.81
C PRO A 135 -13.21 31.14 41.68
N SER A 136 -13.54 32.22 42.37
CA SER A 136 -14.86 32.88 42.44
C SER A 136 -15.53 33.07 41.07
N SER A 137 -16.83 32.74 41.00
CA SER A 137 -17.67 32.67 39.80
C SER A 137 -17.85 34.00 39.03
N ALA A 138 -17.35 35.11 39.54
CA ALA A 138 -17.55 36.43 38.93
C ALA A 138 -16.61 36.72 37.74
N VAL A 139 -15.44 36.05 37.65
CA VAL A 139 -14.43 36.34 36.61
C VAL A 139 -14.69 35.58 35.31
N VAL A 140 -15.42 34.47 35.36
CA VAL A 140 -15.71 33.64 34.16
C VAL A 140 -16.75 34.31 33.26
N PHE A 141 -17.75 34.97 33.84
CA PHE A 141 -18.81 35.62 33.06
C PHE A 141 -18.33 36.86 32.29
N THR A 142 -17.38 37.62 32.84
CA THR A 142 -16.86 38.82 32.18
C THR A 142 -16.00 38.48 30.95
N VAL A 143 -15.25 37.38 31.01
CA VAL A 143 -14.41 36.92 29.88
C VAL A 143 -15.27 36.31 28.77
N CYS A 144 -16.28 35.50 29.10
CA CYS A 144 -17.18 34.92 28.10
C CYS A 144 -17.97 35.99 27.32
N LEU A 145 -18.41 37.06 27.98
CA LEU A 145 -19.12 38.16 27.30
C LEU A 145 -18.21 38.91 26.32
N ALA A 146 -16.94 39.14 26.67
CA ALA A 146 -15.98 39.80 25.79
C ALA A 146 -15.71 38.98 24.51
N VAL A 147 -15.60 37.65 24.62
CA VAL A 147 -15.35 36.76 23.46
C VAL A 147 -16.52 36.74 22.48
N VAL A 148 -17.76 36.78 22.98
CA VAL A 148 -18.96 36.80 22.12
C VAL A 148 -19.09 38.12 21.36
N VAL A 149 -18.72 39.25 21.98
CA VAL A 149 -18.75 40.54 21.30
C VAL A 149 -17.69 40.60 20.20
N VAL A 150 -16.48 40.11 20.47
CA VAL A 150 -15.39 40.08 19.47
C VAL A 150 -15.73 39.16 18.31
N SER A 151 -16.30 37.97 18.55
CA SER A 151 -16.70 37.06 17.48
C SER A 151 -17.82 37.63 16.61
N GLY A 152 -18.77 38.35 17.20
CA GLY A 152 -19.84 39.04 16.47
C GLY A 152 -19.32 40.11 15.52
N VAL A 153 -18.34 40.91 15.96
CA VAL A 153 -17.73 41.96 15.12
C VAL A 153 -16.93 41.38 13.96
N VAL A 154 -16.19 40.28 14.20
CA VAL A 154 -15.41 39.60 13.15
C VAL A 154 -16.34 38.98 12.08
N LEU A 155 -17.43 38.35 12.49
CA LEU A 155 -18.40 37.76 11.57
C LEU A 155 -19.11 38.85 10.74
N ALA A 156 -19.47 39.99 11.34
CA ALA A 156 -20.04 41.11 10.61
C ALA A 156 -19.06 41.70 9.57
N ALA A 157 -17.78 41.85 9.94
CA ALA A 157 -16.75 42.33 9.04
C ALA A 157 -16.53 41.37 7.85
N LEU A 158 -16.51 40.06 8.10
CA LEU A 158 -16.41 39.04 7.06
C LEU A 158 -17.62 39.05 6.12
N MET A 159 -18.84 39.21 6.65
CA MET A 159 -20.05 39.30 5.83
C MET A 159 -20.08 40.56 4.97
N CYS A 160 -19.62 41.70 5.50
CA CYS A 160 -19.45 42.92 4.71
C CYS A 160 -18.38 42.76 3.62
N TRP A 161 -17.28 42.07 3.91
CA TRP A 161 -16.23 41.75 2.92
C TRP A 161 -16.75 40.84 1.82
N TYR A 162 -17.52 39.81 2.17
CA TYR A 162 -18.13 38.88 1.22
C TYR A 162 -19.14 39.57 0.31
N LYS A 163 -20.00 40.46 0.85
CA LYS A 163 -20.95 41.24 0.02
C LYS A 163 -20.23 42.19 -0.93
N LYS A 164 -19.15 42.83 -0.48
CA LYS A 164 -18.34 43.73 -1.32
C LYS A 164 -17.59 42.99 -2.45
N LYS A 165 -17.30 41.69 -2.27
CA LYS A 165 -16.67 40.84 -3.30
C LYS A 165 -17.65 40.33 -4.36
N LEU A 166 -18.95 40.23 -4.03
CA LEU A 166 -19.98 39.87 -5.02
C LEU A 166 -20.38 41.03 -5.95
N ASP A 167 -20.35 42.27 -5.47
CA ASP A 167 -20.73 43.44 -6.29
C ASP A 167 -19.58 43.99 -7.16
N ALA A 168 -18.35 43.47 -7.03
CA ALA A 168 -17.15 44.04 -7.66
C ALA A 168 -16.64 43.30 -8.91
N ASN A 169 -17.35 42.29 -9.44
CA ASN A 169 -16.93 41.66 -10.70
C ASN A 169 -18.08 41.11 -11.55
N PRO A 170 -18.82 41.96 -12.28
CA PRO A 170 -19.76 41.51 -13.29
C PRO A 170 -19.16 41.69 -14.69
N GLU A 171 -17.98 41.14 -15.02
CA GLU A 171 -17.50 41.20 -16.41
C GLU A 171 -16.33 40.28 -16.80
N ILE A 172 -16.30 39.00 -16.37
CA ILE A 172 -15.45 37.99 -17.05
C ILE A 172 -16.14 36.61 -16.99
N ASP A 173 -17.30 36.47 -17.63
CA ASP A 173 -17.93 35.15 -17.85
C ASP A 173 -18.47 34.94 -19.27
N THR A 174 -18.35 35.93 -20.17
CA THR A 174 -18.96 35.86 -21.52
C THR A 174 -18.02 35.46 -22.66
N LEU A 175 -16.79 34.98 -22.39
CA LEU A 175 -15.87 34.52 -23.45
C LEU A 175 -15.42 33.05 -23.35
N ASN A 176 -15.82 32.33 -22.29
CA ASN A 176 -15.49 30.91 -22.13
C ASN A 176 -16.67 29.95 -22.33
N GLU A 177 -17.91 30.46 -22.45
CA GLU A 177 -19.10 29.63 -22.69
C GLU A 177 -19.25 29.14 -24.15
N GLU A 178 -18.51 29.69 -25.12
CA GLU A 178 -18.67 29.31 -26.53
C GLU A 178 -17.84 28.07 -26.96
N LYS A 179 -17.04 27.47 -26.07
CA LYS A 179 -16.19 26.31 -26.39
C LYS A 179 -16.63 24.98 -25.77
N ASP A 180 -17.71 24.98 -25.00
CA ASP A 180 -18.19 23.79 -24.26
C ASP A 180 -19.39 23.08 -24.92
N THR A 181 -19.83 23.54 -26.09
CA THR A 181 -21.03 23.02 -26.79
C THR A 181 -20.79 21.78 -27.66
N LEU A 182 -19.71 21.02 -27.45
CA LEU A 182 -19.56 19.69 -28.07
C LEU A 182 -18.74 18.70 -27.23
N LYS A 183 -19.01 18.57 -25.93
CA LYS A 183 -18.52 17.43 -25.14
C LYS A 183 -19.59 16.36 -25.08
N GLU A 184 -19.63 15.51 -26.10
CA GLU A 184 -20.32 14.23 -26.01
C GLU A 184 -19.61 13.38 -24.93
N GLN A 185 -20.25 13.21 -23.78
CA GLN A 185 -19.80 12.26 -22.77
C GLN A 185 -19.96 10.86 -23.34
N VAL A 186 -18.90 10.33 -23.95
CA VAL A 186 -18.88 8.94 -24.40
C VAL A 186 -18.85 8.05 -23.16
N VAL A 187 -20.03 7.53 -22.80
CA VAL A 187 -20.14 6.41 -21.86
C VAL A 187 -19.47 5.22 -22.53
N LEU A 188 -18.33 4.79 -21.98
CA LEU A 188 -17.62 3.61 -22.45
C LEU A 188 -18.58 2.41 -22.38
N PRO A 189 -18.78 1.66 -23.48
CA PRO A 189 -19.56 0.43 -23.44
C PRO A 189 -18.71 -0.64 -22.76
N LEU A 190 -18.64 -0.62 -21.43
CA LEU A 190 -17.94 -1.63 -20.67
C LEU A 190 -18.83 -2.88 -20.58
N ASN A 191 -18.88 -3.65 -21.67
CA ASN A 191 -19.58 -4.94 -21.75
C ASN A 191 -18.88 -6.06 -20.95
N ARG A 192 -17.85 -5.74 -20.14
CA ARG A 192 -17.12 -6.72 -19.33
C ARG A 192 -17.58 -6.64 -17.87
N PRO A 193 -18.12 -7.73 -17.30
CA PRO A 193 -18.58 -7.76 -15.90
C PRO A 193 -17.43 -7.69 -14.89
N THR A 194 -16.18 -7.93 -15.31
CA THR A 194 -14.97 -7.88 -14.48
C THR A 194 -13.88 -7.06 -15.16
N PRO A 195 -13.04 -6.33 -14.40
CA PRO A 195 -11.93 -5.57 -14.96
C PRO A 195 -10.90 -6.50 -15.63
N PRO A 196 -10.21 -6.07 -16.71
CA PRO A 196 -9.15 -6.87 -17.33
C PRO A 196 -8.02 -7.16 -16.35
N ARG A 197 -7.44 -8.38 -16.41
CA ARG A 197 -6.27 -8.78 -15.64
C ARG A 197 -4.98 -8.51 -16.41
N LEU A 198 -4.05 -7.78 -15.79
CA LEU A 198 -2.75 -7.41 -16.35
C LEU A 198 -1.61 -7.99 -15.50
N LEU A 199 -0.82 -8.89 -16.07
CA LEU A 199 0.46 -9.30 -15.48
C LEU A 199 1.55 -8.30 -15.85
N ILE A 200 2.33 -7.85 -14.86
CA ILE A 200 3.53 -7.02 -15.09
C ILE A 200 4.79 -7.84 -14.80
N CYS A 201 5.67 -7.98 -15.79
CA CYS A 201 6.97 -8.62 -15.68
C CYS A 201 8.09 -7.57 -15.79
N TYR A 202 9.17 -7.71 -15.03
CA TYR A 202 10.28 -6.76 -15.00
C TYR A 202 11.58 -7.44 -14.53
N SER A 203 12.69 -6.69 -14.56
CA SER A 203 13.99 -7.15 -14.09
C SER A 203 14.28 -6.63 -12.67
N HIS A 204 14.72 -7.53 -11.79
CA HIS A 204 15.18 -7.19 -10.44
C HIS A 204 16.61 -6.61 -10.42
N TYR A 205 17.38 -6.73 -11.52
CA TYR A 205 18.81 -6.36 -11.59
C TYR A 205 19.06 -4.85 -11.68
N ASP A 206 18.07 -4.10 -12.14
CA ASP A 206 18.22 -2.67 -12.35
C ASP A 206 18.25 -1.91 -11.01
N GLY A 207 17.86 -2.57 -9.91
CA GLY A 207 17.95 -2.09 -8.54
C GLY A 207 16.61 -1.63 -7.97
N GLU A 208 16.58 -1.39 -6.65
CA GLU A 208 15.35 -1.10 -5.92
C GLU A 208 14.58 0.12 -6.44
N ALA A 209 15.29 1.14 -6.93
CA ALA A 209 14.65 2.32 -7.52
C ALA A 209 13.83 1.96 -8.78
N HIS A 210 14.33 1.05 -9.63
CA HIS A 210 13.59 0.54 -10.78
C HIS A 210 12.37 -0.27 -10.34
N VAL A 211 12.55 -1.20 -9.39
CA VAL A 211 11.47 -2.02 -8.83
C VAL A 211 10.37 -1.14 -8.22
N LYS A 212 10.75 -0.07 -7.51
CA LYS A 212 9.82 0.94 -6.98
C LYS A 212 9.05 1.63 -8.10
N ALA A 213 9.68 2.01 -9.20
CA ALA A 213 8.99 2.61 -10.35
C ALA A 213 7.97 1.65 -10.97
N VAL A 214 8.31 0.36 -11.11
CA VAL A 214 7.37 -0.67 -11.60
C VAL A 214 6.20 -0.84 -10.64
N MET A 215 6.45 -0.90 -9.33
CA MET A 215 5.41 -1.01 -8.31
C MET A 215 4.45 0.20 -8.33
N GLN A 216 4.98 1.42 -8.46
CA GLN A 216 4.16 2.64 -8.59
C GLN A 216 3.34 2.65 -9.89
N LEU A 217 3.89 2.10 -10.99
CA LEU A 217 3.16 1.96 -12.24
C LEU A 217 1.98 0.99 -12.07
N GLY A 218 2.23 -0.17 -11.46
CA GLY A 218 1.18 -1.15 -11.15
C GLY A 218 0.06 -0.54 -10.30
N ALA A 219 0.43 0.20 -9.25
CA ALA A 219 -0.54 0.91 -8.40
C ALA A 219 -1.36 1.93 -9.20
N PHE A 220 -0.68 2.74 -10.04
CA PHE A 220 -1.34 3.74 -10.89
C PHE A 220 -2.33 3.11 -11.86
N ILE A 221 -1.95 2.03 -12.54
CA ILE A 221 -2.82 1.28 -13.45
C ILE A 221 -4.03 0.73 -12.69
N GLN A 222 -3.81 0.13 -11.52
CA GLN A 222 -4.88 -0.45 -10.73
C GLN A 222 -5.91 0.58 -10.24
N GLN A 223 -5.44 1.78 -9.86
CA GLN A 223 -6.31 2.83 -9.36
C GLN A 223 -7.00 3.64 -10.48
N HIS A 224 -6.31 3.90 -11.59
CA HIS A 224 -6.76 4.87 -12.58
C HIS A 224 -7.18 4.27 -13.94
N MET A 225 -6.87 3.00 -14.21
CA MET A 225 -7.16 2.36 -15.50
C MET A 225 -8.20 1.23 -15.42
N ALA A 226 -8.95 1.08 -14.33
CA ALA A 226 -9.96 0.03 -14.16
C ALA A 226 -9.45 -1.37 -14.57
N THR A 227 -8.21 -1.68 -14.24
CA THR A 227 -7.49 -2.90 -14.63
C THR A 227 -6.95 -3.56 -13.37
N GLN A 228 -7.17 -4.87 -13.21
CA GLN A 228 -6.64 -5.63 -12.09
C GLN A 228 -5.18 -5.99 -12.39
N VAL A 229 -4.23 -5.51 -11.58
CA VAL A 229 -2.81 -5.76 -11.80
C VAL A 229 -2.34 -6.96 -10.98
N CYS A 230 -1.62 -7.87 -11.63
CA CYS A 230 -0.92 -8.99 -11.02
C CYS A 230 0.58 -8.68 -11.04
N LEU A 231 1.16 -8.55 -9.83
CA LEU A 231 2.58 -8.25 -9.62
C LEU A 231 3.11 -9.23 -8.58
N ASP A 232 4.30 -9.77 -8.82
CA ASP A 232 4.97 -10.72 -7.93
C ASP A 232 5.15 -10.18 -6.51
N LEU A 233 5.51 -8.90 -6.37
CA LEU A 233 5.63 -8.20 -5.09
C LEU A 233 4.34 -8.18 -4.26
N TRP A 234 3.18 -8.39 -4.88
CA TRP A 234 1.89 -8.36 -4.22
C TRP A 234 1.32 -9.76 -3.92
N ASP A 235 1.94 -10.81 -4.47
CA ASP A 235 1.45 -12.20 -4.34
C ASP A 235 2.55 -13.15 -3.86
N TYR A 236 3.37 -12.66 -2.93
CA TYR A 236 4.50 -13.40 -2.36
C TYR A 236 4.11 -14.75 -1.74
N LEU A 237 2.93 -14.84 -1.12
CA LEU A 237 2.45 -16.09 -0.51
C LEU A 237 2.22 -17.17 -1.57
N SER A 238 1.52 -16.84 -2.66
CA SER A 238 1.31 -17.80 -3.75
C SER A 238 2.64 -18.23 -4.38
N ILE A 239 3.58 -17.29 -4.56
CA ILE A 239 4.92 -17.60 -5.08
C ILE A 239 5.69 -18.54 -4.16
N ALA A 240 5.59 -18.34 -2.83
CA ALA A 240 6.24 -19.21 -1.85
C ALA A 240 5.65 -20.63 -1.85
N GLU A 241 4.35 -20.76 -2.14
CA GLU A 241 3.64 -22.05 -2.20
C GLU A 241 3.89 -22.82 -3.50
N GLU A 242 3.78 -22.18 -4.67
CA GLU A 242 3.84 -22.85 -5.98
C GLU A 242 5.18 -22.69 -6.72
N GLY A 243 6.01 -21.74 -6.30
CA GLY A 243 7.28 -21.37 -6.93
C GLY A 243 7.13 -20.31 -8.02
N ILE A 244 8.13 -19.43 -8.15
CA ILE A 244 8.10 -18.24 -9.03
C ILE A 244 7.76 -18.59 -10.49
N MET A 245 8.33 -19.66 -11.04
CA MET A 245 8.10 -20.04 -12.43
C MET A 245 6.70 -20.60 -12.67
N ALA A 246 6.17 -21.37 -11.72
CA ALA A 246 4.80 -21.89 -11.81
C ALA A 246 3.78 -20.75 -11.69
N TRP A 247 4.05 -19.79 -10.78
CA TRP A 247 3.24 -18.59 -10.63
C TRP A 247 3.19 -17.76 -11.92
N HIS A 248 4.34 -17.47 -12.54
CA HIS A 248 4.35 -16.74 -13.82
C HIS A 248 3.66 -17.52 -14.94
N CYS A 249 3.87 -18.83 -15.06
CA CYS A 249 3.17 -19.66 -16.04
C CYS A 249 1.64 -19.57 -15.88
N ARG A 250 1.15 -19.60 -14.64
CA ARG A 250 -0.28 -19.45 -14.31
C ARG A 250 -0.78 -18.06 -14.67
N GLN A 251 -0.09 -17.00 -14.25
CA GLN A 251 -0.51 -15.63 -14.55
C GLN A 251 -0.46 -15.30 -16.05
N ILE A 252 0.52 -15.81 -16.81
CA ILE A 252 0.57 -15.64 -18.27
C ILE A 252 -0.65 -16.27 -18.94
N ARG A 253 -1.11 -17.43 -18.46
CA ARG A 253 -2.29 -18.11 -19.01
C ARG A 253 -3.60 -17.42 -18.62
N GLU A 254 -3.74 -17.01 -17.37
CA GLU A 254 -4.98 -16.46 -16.81
C GLU A 254 -5.20 -14.97 -17.08
N SER A 255 -4.14 -14.20 -17.33
CA SER A 255 -4.26 -12.76 -17.55
C SER A 255 -4.74 -12.45 -18.96
N ASP A 256 -5.56 -11.40 -19.08
CA ASP A 256 -6.00 -10.86 -20.37
C ASP A 256 -4.82 -10.22 -21.12
N PHE A 257 -3.92 -9.61 -20.36
CA PHE A 257 -2.77 -8.87 -20.88
C PHE A 257 -1.49 -9.18 -20.10
N VAL A 258 -0.35 -9.11 -20.79
CA VAL A 258 1.00 -9.27 -20.22
C VAL A 258 1.85 -8.08 -20.66
N LEU A 259 2.35 -7.30 -19.70
CA LEU A 259 3.20 -6.16 -19.92
C LEU A 259 4.61 -6.43 -19.38
N VAL A 260 5.61 -6.42 -20.26
CA VAL A 260 7.01 -6.56 -19.88
C VAL A 260 7.68 -5.19 -19.83
N ILE A 261 8.09 -4.76 -18.63
CA ILE A 261 8.88 -3.54 -18.45
C ILE A 261 10.33 -3.84 -18.79
N CYS A 262 10.76 -3.33 -19.95
CA CYS A 262 12.08 -3.55 -20.52
C CYS A 262 13.09 -2.54 -19.97
N SER A 263 14.22 -3.07 -19.52
CA SER A 263 15.32 -2.35 -18.89
C SER A 263 16.65 -3.05 -19.23
N PRO A 264 17.80 -2.39 -19.01
CA PRO A 264 19.11 -2.98 -19.27
C PRO A 264 19.32 -4.35 -18.60
N GLY A 265 18.77 -4.57 -17.39
CA GLY A 265 18.88 -5.83 -16.66
C GLY A 265 18.25 -7.03 -17.37
N LEU A 266 17.25 -6.84 -18.25
CA LEU A 266 16.71 -7.95 -19.07
C LEU A 266 17.65 -8.40 -20.18
N ARG A 267 18.62 -7.56 -20.57
CA ARG A 267 19.64 -7.92 -21.58
C ARG A 267 20.85 -8.61 -20.99
N GLN A 268 21.03 -8.53 -19.68
CA GLN A 268 22.22 -9.07 -19.03
C GLN A 268 22.17 -10.60 -19.14
N ARG A 269 22.91 -11.15 -20.11
CA ARG A 269 23.21 -12.57 -20.12
C ARG A 269 24.01 -12.84 -18.85
N TYR A 270 23.52 -13.80 -18.07
CA TYR A 270 24.20 -14.26 -16.87
C TYR A 270 25.66 -14.57 -17.22
N ASP A 271 26.58 -13.79 -16.66
CA ASP A 271 28.02 -14.00 -16.78
C ASP A 271 28.51 -14.59 -15.46
N PRO A 272 28.75 -15.92 -15.40
CA PRO A 272 29.17 -16.59 -14.18
C PRO A 272 30.54 -16.11 -13.67
N GLU A 273 31.38 -15.47 -14.51
CA GLU A 273 32.73 -15.03 -14.11
C GLU A 273 32.74 -13.72 -13.31
N VAL A 274 31.65 -12.95 -13.34
CA VAL A 274 31.58 -11.62 -12.69
C VAL A 274 30.89 -11.67 -11.32
N THR A 275 30.14 -12.73 -11.03
CA THR A 275 29.25 -12.80 -9.85
C THR A 275 29.75 -13.82 -8.83
N HIS A 276 30.92 -13.56 -8.24
CA HIS A 276 31.35 -14.20 -6.99
C HIS A 276 30.62 -13.55 -5.79
N SER A 277 29.29 -13.58 -5.78
CA SER A 277 28.51 -13.22 -4.59
C SER A 277 27.71 -14.43 -4.13
N ASP A 278 27.96 -14.86 -2.90
CA ASP A 278 27.42 -16.06 -2.23
C ASP A 278 25.88 -16.06 -1.99
N SER A 279 25.10 -15.32 -2.77
CA SER A 279 23.65 -15.24 -2.63
C SER A 279 22.93 -16.14 -3.65
N VAL A 280 22.63 -17.37 -3.21
CA VAL A 280 21.83 -18.36 -3.94
C VAL A 280 20.47 -17.78 -4.41
N ASP A 281 19.89 -16.86 -3.63
CA ASP A 281 18.64 -16.16 -3.96
C ASP A 281 18.76 -15.22 -5.17
N LEU A 282 19.91 -14.56 -5.33
CA LEU A 282 20.14 -13.62 -6.43
C LEU A 282 20.40 -14.35 -7.76
N MET A 283 21.00 -15.55 -7.70
CA MET A 283 21.22 -16.41 -8.86
C MET A 283 19.93 -17.10 -9.33
N SER A 284 19.06 -17.49 -8.38
CA SER A 284 17.72 -18.04 -8.67
C SER A 284 16.81 -17.02 -9.34
N ASN A 285 16.78 -15.77 -8.84
CA ASN A 285 15.99 -14.70 -9.44
C ASN A 285 16.52 -14.24 -10.83
N ALA A 286 17.82 -14.41 -11.11
CA ALA A 286 18.45 -14.02 -12.38
C ALA A 286 17.99 -14.89 -13.52
N CYS A 287 18.05 -16.19 -13.26
CA CYS A 287 17.56 -17.19 -14.17
C CYS A 287 16.05 -17.04 -14.38
N SER A 288 15.32 -16.58 -13.37
CA SER A 288 13.86 -16.41 -13.44
C SER A 288 13.41 -15.33 -14.44
N CYS A 289 13.87 -14.08 -14.33
CA CYS A 289 13.41 -12.99 -15.22
C CYS A 289 13.71 -13.24 -16.71
N SER A 290 14.92 -13.71 -17.03
CA SER A 290 15.30 -14.03 -18.42
C SER A 290 14.47 -15.20 -18.98
N ALA A 291 14.28 -16.26 -18.19
CA ALA A 291 13.45 -17.39 -18.59
C ALA A 291 11.98 -17.00 -18.81
N ILE A 292 11.42 -16.10 -17.97
CA ILE A 292 10.06 -15.58 -18.14
C ILE A 292 9.93 -14.82 -19.45
N VAL A 293 10.91 -13.97 -19.79
CA VAL A 293 10.91 -13.24 -21.08
C VAL A 293 10.99 -14.20 -22.26
N GLN A 294 11.83 -15.23 -22.19
CA GLN A 294 11.92 -16.25 -23.24
C GLN A 294 10.60 -17.01 -23.40
N LEU A 295 9.94 -17.37 -22.29
CA LEU A 295 8.63 -18.01 -22.30
C LEU A 295 7.58 -17.14 -22.97
N ILE A 296 7.50 -15.85 -22.60
CA ILE A 296 6.58 -14.89 -23.23
C ILE A 296 6.91 -14.75 -24.72
N GLY A 297 8.20 -14.66 -25.05
CA GLY A 297 8.70 -14.61 -26.42
C GLY A 297 8.28 -15.80 -27.27
N GLU A 298 8.32 -17.01 -26.71
CA GLU A 298 7.86 -18.22 -27.38
C GLU A 298 6.34 -18.17 -27.62
N GLU A 299 5.55 -17.73 -26.65
CA GLU A 299 4.10 -17.57 -26.82
C GLU A 299 3.76 -16.51 -27.87
N VAL A 300 4.50 -15.40 -27.94
CA VAL A 300 4.37 -14.38 -29.00
C VAL A 300 4.70 -14.99 -30.37
N GLY A 301 5.82 -15.70 -30.48
CA GLY A 301 6.23 -16.38 -31.72
C GLY A 301 5.21 -17.42 -32.17
N ARG A 302 4.64 -18.17 -31.21
CA ARG A 302 3.60 -19.16 -31.45
C ARG A 302 2.29 -18.53 -31.93
N ALA A 303 1.83 -17.45 -31.29
CA ALA A 303 0.65 -16.71 -31.71
C ALA A 303 0.83 -16.19 -33.15
N LYS A 304 1.98 -15.60 -33.44
CA LYS A 304 2.33 -15.15 -34.80
C LYS A 304 2.31 -16.28 -35.82
N ALA A 305 2.92 -17.43 -35.50
CA ALA A 305 2.96 -18.57 -36.40
C ALA A 305 1.57 -19.15 -36.72
N ARG A 306 0.61 -18.97 -35.80
CA ARG A 306 -0.79 -19.40 -35.95
C ARG A 306 -1.69 -18.32 -36.57
N GLY A 307 -1.19 -17.11 -36.77
CA GLY A 307 -2.00 -15.97 -37.21
C GLY A 307 -3.01 -15.50 -36.15
N GLU A 308 -2.75 -15.77 -34.87
CA GLU A 308 -3.55 -15.30 -33.74
C GLU A 308 -3.21 -13.85 -33.39
N ASP A 309 -4.13 -13.17 -32.68
CA ASP A 309 -3.91 -11.81 -32.20
C ASP A 309 -2.82 -11.78 -31.12
N MET A 310 -1.87 -10.86 -31.27
CA MET A 310 -0.75 -10.67 -30.34
C MET A 310 -1.00 -9.52 -29.35
N SER A 311 -2.16 -8.86 -29.40
CA SER A 311 -2.54 -7.74 -28.52
C SER A 311 -2.38 -8.04 -27.02
N LYS A 312 -2.52 -9.30 -26.63
CA LYS A 312 -2.25 -9.77 -25.25
C LYS A 312 -0.85 -9.38 -24.75
N TYR A 313 0.16 -9.41 -25.61
CA TYR A 313 1.56 -9.20 -25.22
C TYR A 313 2.00 -7.79 -25.54
N MET A 314 2.61 -7.13 -24.55
CA MET A 314 3.09 -5.76 -24.64
C MET A 314 4.49 -5.65 -24.03
N ALA A 315 5.30 -4.76 -24.58
CA ALA A 315 6.55 -4.32 -23.98
C ALA A 315 6.45 -2.82 -23.67
N ALA A 316 7.03 -2.39 -22.56
CA ALA A 316 7.16 -0.97 -22.27
C ALA A 316 8.55 -0.63 -21.77
N VAL A 317 9.01 0.57 -22.04
CA VAL A 317 10.25 1.13 -21.50
C VAL A 317 9.92 2.40 -20.73
N PHE A 318 10.55 2.62 -19.58
CA PHE A 318 10.49 3.93 -18.93
C PHE A 318 11.39 4.92 -19.68
N LYS A 319 11.13 6.23 -19.53
CA LYS A 319 11.91 7.31 -20.16
C LYS A 319 13.44 7.27 -19.91
N TYR A 320 13.88 6.58 -18.86
CA TYR A 320 15.31 6.42 -18.54
C TYR A 320 15.92 5.15 -19.15
N CYS A 321 15.11 4.24 -19.67
CA CYS A 321 15.51 3.09 -20.46
C CYS A 321 15.50 3.45 -21.96
N LYS A 322 16.00 2.55 -22.80
CA LYS A 322 16.06 2.71 -24.26
C LYS A 322 15.21 1.64 -24.94
N GLU A 323 14.69 1.94 -26.12
CA GLU A 323 14.00 0.95 -26.96
C GLU A 323 14.89 -0.25 -27.30
N THR A 324 16.21 -0.05 -27.37
CA THR A 324 17.20 -1.12 -27.54
C THR A 324 17.26 -2.10 -26.35
N ASP A 325 16.65 -1.76 -25.22
CA ASP A 325 16.51 -2.65 -24.07
C ASP A 325 15.39 -3.68 -24.27
N ILE A 326 14.52 -3.51 -25.28
CA ILE A 326 13.47 -4.49 -25.62
C ILE A 326 14.12 -5.75 -26.21
N PRO A 327 13.95 -6.92 -25.58
CA PRO A 327 14.45 -8.19 -26.08
C PRO A 327 13.91 -8.51 -27.48
N THR A 328 14.70 -9.21 -28.30
CA THR A 328 14.34 -9.49 -29.70
C THR A 328 13.05 -10.30 -29.80
N GLU A 329 12.84 -11.16 -28.80
CA GLU A 329 11.69 -12.02 -28.59
C GLU A 329 10.37 -11.24 -28.46
N LEU A 330 10.43 -10.01 -27.93
CA LEU A 330 9.26 -9.15 -27.69
C LEU A 330 9.10 -8.05 -28.75
N ARG A 331 9.92 -8.04 -29.81
CA ARG A 331 9.83 -7.02 -30.88
C ARG A 331 8.53 -7.04 -31.67
N LEU A 332 7.80 -8.15 -31.63
CA LEU A 332 6.53 -8.32 -32.33
C LEU A 332 5.33 -7.86 -31.50
N ALA A 333 5.51 -7.67 -30.19
CA ALA A 333 4.50 -7.15 -29.28
C ALA A 333 4.33 -5.62 -29.46
N SER A 334 3.23 -5.07 -28.98
CA SER A 334 3.01 -3.62 -28.94
C SER A 334 3.97 -2.95 -27.97
N HIS A 335 4.60 -1.83 -28.36
CA HIS A 335 5.61 -1.12 -27.55
C HIS A 335 5.08 0.22 -27.02
N TYR A 336 5.44 0.53 -25.77
CA TYR A 336 5.05 1.77 -25.09
C TYR A 336 6.22 2.44 -24.38
N THR A 337 6.30 3.76 -24.47
CA THR A 337 7.25 4.60 -23.74
C THR A 337 6.56 5.28 -22.58
N LEU A 338 6.88 4.89 -21.35
CA LEU A 338 6.22 5.39 -20.14
C LEU A 338 7.01 6.55 -19.51
N PRO A 339 6.33 7.61 -19.04
CA PRO A 339 4.88 7.77 -18.89
C PRO A 339 4.15 8.39 -20.11
N HIS A 340 4.85 8.71 -21.20
CA HIS A 340 4.28 9.39 -22.37
C HIS A 340 3.08 8.64 -22.98
N ASP A 341 3.21 7.33 -23.16
CA ASP A 341 2.21 6.48 -23.80
C ASP A 341 1.16 5.91 -22.83
N LEU A 342 1.03 6.45 -21.61
CA LEU A 342 -0.02 6.04 -20.67
C LEU A 342 -1.45 6.07 -21.28
N PRO A 343 -1.84 7.08 -22.09
CA PRO A 343 -3.13 7.06 -22.77
C PRO A 343 -3.28 5.93 -23.79
N LEU A 344 -2.20 5.60 -24.51
CA LEU A 344 -2.19 4.50 -25.49
C LEU A 344 -2.26 3.13 -24.77
N LEU A 345 -1.57 2.99 -23.64
CA LEU A 345 -1.67 1.80 -22.81
C LEU A 345 -3.09 1.63 -22.25
N PHE A 346 -3.71 2.71 -21.75
CA PHE A 346 -5.11 2.68 -21.32
C PHE A 346 -6.05 2.27 -22.46
N SER A 347 -5.87 2.85 -23.64
CA SER A 347 -6.63 2.52 -24.85
C SER A 347 -6.54 1.04 -25.19
N HIS A 348 -5.34 0.46 -25.09
CA HIS A 348 -5.12 -0.95 -25.32
C HIS A 348 -5.80 -1.84 -24.27
N LEU A 349 -5.58 -1.56 -22.98
CA LEU A 349 -6.15 -2.35 -21.88
C LEU A 349 -7.69 -2.34 -21.87
N GLN A 350 -8.30 -1.20 -22.23
CA GLN A 350 -9.75 -1.04 -22.23
C GLN A 350 -10.40 -1.37 -23.59
N GLY A 351 -9.61 -1.53 -24.65
CA GLY A 351 -10.13 -1.75 -26.02
C GLY A 351 -10.89 -0.54 -26.56
N VAL A 352 -10.49 0.69 -26.19
CA VAL A 352 -11.19 1.93 -26.55
C VAL A 352 -10.31 2.79 -27.45
N ALA A 353 -10.80 3.19 -28.62
CA ALA A 353 -10.05 4.08 -29.50
C ALA A 353 -9.96 5.50 -28.94
N LEU A 354 -8.75 6.07 -28.84
CA LEU A 354 -8.53 7.46 -28.42
C LEU A 354 -9.06 8.48 -29.42
N HIS A 355 -9.03 8.15 -30.71
CA HIS A 355 -9.50 9.00 -31.79
C HIS A 355 -10.58 8.30 -32.59
N ARG A 356 -11.65 9.03 -32.89
CA ARG A 356 -12.68 8.64 -33.86
C ARG A 356 -12.88 9.82 -34.83
N PRO A 357 -13.36 9.59 -36.07
CA PRO A 357 -13.65 10.70 -36.98
C PRO A 357 -14.58 11.73 -36.31
N GLY A 358 -14.08 12.96 -36.10
CA GLY A 358 -14.83 14.06 -35.49
C GLY A 358 -14.81 14.14 -33.95
N SER A 359 -14.18 13.20 -33.24
CA SER A 359 -14.09 13.23 -31.77
C SER A 359 -12.81 12.59 -31.20
N TYR A 360 -12.38 13.03 -30.02
CA TYR A 360 -11.26 12.42 -29.30
C TYR A 360 -11.68 12.12 -27.86
N LEU A 361 -11.28 10.95 -27.36
CA LEU A 361 -11.52 10.54 -25.99
C LEU A 361 -10.51 11.25 -25.09
N LYS A 362 -10.96 12.27 -24.36
CA LYS A 362 -10.16 12.89 -23.31
C LYS A 362 -10.23 12.05 -22.04
N ILE A 363 -9.12 11.43 -21.68
CA ILE A 363 -9.01 10.66 -20.43
C ILE A 363 -8.40 11.55 -19.36
N ASN A 364 -9.20 11.92 -18.36
CA ASN A 364 -8.73 12.76 -17.26
C ASN A 364 -7.68 12.00 -16.43
N ASN A 365 -6.64 12.71 -15.99
CA ASN A 365 -5.60 12.19 -15.07
C ASN A 365 -4.71 11.05 -15.62
N ILE A 366 -4.68 10.82 -16.94
CA ILE A 366 -3.81 9.80 -17.57
C ILE A 366 -2.88 10.40 -18.65
N THR A 367 -3.19 11.59 -19.16
CA THR A 367 -2.31 12.30 -20.10
C THR A 367 -0.97 12.65 -19.45
N GLU A 368 0.08 12.86 -20.26
CA GLU A 368 1.43 13.20 -19.77
C GLU A 368 1.43 14.40 -18.81
N GLU A 369 0.61 15.42 -19.08
CA GLU A 369 0.46 16.59 -18.22
C GLU A 369 -0.52 16.36 -17.05
N GLY A 370 -1.43 15.38 -17.19
CA GLY A 370 -2.54 15.16 -16.27
C GLY A 370 -2.25 14.11 -15.19
N TYR A 371 -1.42 13.11 -15.46
CA TYR A 371 -1.18 12.02 -14.50
C TYR A 371 -0.44 12.50 -13.25
N THR A 372 0.42 13.50 -13.35
CA THR A 372 1.07 14.12 -12.17
C THR A 372 0.11 14.92 -11.30
N GLY A 373 -1.10 15.23 -11.80
CA GLY A 373 -2.13 15.93 -11.02
C GLY A 373 -2.77 15.08 -9.93
N VAL A 374 -2.63 13.75 -10.01
CA VAL A 374 -3.10 12.83 -8.97
C VAL A 374 -1.93 12.35 -8.09
N PRO A 375 -2.16 12.11 -6.78
CA PRO A 375 -1.08 11.71 -5.86
C PRO A 375 -0.28 10.49 -6.33
N MET A 376 -0.97 9.50 -6.90
CA MET A 376 -0.35 8.27 -7.36
C MET A 376 0.51 8.46 -8.63
N GLY A 377 0.07 9.33 -9.53
CA GLY A 377 0.87 9.67 -10.71
C GLY A 377 2.05 10.59 -10.38
N ALA A 378 1.93 11.47 -9.39
CA ALA A 378 3.06 12.20 -8.83
C ALA A 378 4.10 11.25 -8.20
N ALA A 379 3.63 10.25 -7.44
CA ALA A 379 4.50 9.21 -6.88
C ALA A 379 5.19 8.37 -7.96
N LEU A 380 4.48 8.02 -9.04
CA LEU A 380 5.05 7.36 -10.20
C LEU A 380 6.14 8.20 -10.87
N GLN A 381 5.88 9.48 -11.15
CA GLN A 381 6.86 10.36 -11.77
C GLN A 381 8.13 10.51 -10.91
N LEU A 382 7.96 10.65 -9.58
CA LEU A 382 9.08 10.71 -8.66
C LEU A 382 9.91 9.41 -8.70
N ALA A 383 9.25 8.25 -8.66
CA ALA A 383 9.93 6.96 -8.73
C ALA A 383 10.67 6.76 -10.06
N ILE A 384 10.10 7.19 -11.18
CA ILE A 384 10.77 7.15 -12.50
C ILE A 384 12.01 8.06 -12.50
N GLN A 385 11.93 9.25 -11.89
CA GLN A 385 13.05 10.16 -11.79
C GLN A 385 14.18 9.59 -10.92
N GLU A 386 13.85 9.05 -9.74
CA GLU A 386 14.80 8.38 -8.84
C GLU A 386 15.47 7.17 -9.51
N ALA A 387 14.70 6.36 -10.25
CA ALA A 387 15.24 5.23 -10.99
C ALA A 387 16.21 5.68 -12.09
N GLY A 388 15.88 6.74 -12.82
CA GLY A 388 16.74 7.30 -13.86
C GLY A 388 18.06 7.83 -13.33
N THR A 389 18.06 8.53 -12.18
CA THR A 389 19.30 9.01 -11.56
C THR A 389 20.16 7.86 -11.05
N ALA A 390 19.55 6.86 -10.42
CA ALA A 390 20.26 5.67 -9.93
C ALA A 390 20.89 4.84 -11.07
N LEU A 391 20.15 4.63 -12.17
CA LEU A 391 20.64 3.86 -13.31
C LEU A 391 21.81 4.56 -14.01
N ASN A 392 21.73 5.88 -14.18
CA ASN A 392 22.81 6.67 -14.76
C ASN A 392 24.09 6.61 -13.90
N GLY A 393 23.96 6.69 -12.57
CA GLY A 393 25.08 6.55 -11.64
C GLY A 393 25.77 5.18 -11.75
N LYS A 394 24.99 4.09 -11.78
CA LYS A 394 25.53 2.73 -11.97
C LYS A 394 26.27 2.57 -13.29
N GLN A 395 25.73 3.14 -14.38
CA GLN A 395 26.37 3.06 -15.70
C GLN A 395 27.69 3.84 -15.77
N GLN A 396 27.82 4.95 -15.04
CA GLN A 396 29.08 5.70 -14.94
C GLN A 396 30.11 4.90 -14.14
N GLN A 397 29.74 4.40 -12.97
CA GLN A 397 30.63 3.59 -12.11
C GLN A 397 31.13 2.33 -12.81
N MET A 398 30.28 1.65 -13.58
CA MET A 398 30.69 0.45 -14.34
C MET A 398 31.57 0.76 -15.54
N LYS A 399 31.50 1.98 -16.12
CA LYS A 399 32.43 2.41 -17.16
C LYS A 399 33.80 2.74 -16.58
N GLU A 400 33.84 3.40 -15.42
CA GLU A 400 35.09 3.70 -14.69
C GLU A 400 35.83 2.41 -14.30
N LEU A 401 35.14 1.44 -13.69
CA LEU A 401 35.71 0.13 -13.36
C LEU A 401 36.24 -0.65 -14.58
N LYS A 402 35.69 -0.38 -15.77
CA LYS A 402 36.10 -1.07 -17.00
C LYS A 402 37.31 -0.41 -17.66
N CYS A 403 37.52 0.90 -17.47
CA CYS A 403 38.77 1.57 -17.87
C CYS A 403 39.94 1.11 -16.99
N ASP A 404 39.75 1.07 -15.66
CA ASP A 404 40.80 0.66 -14.72
C ASP A 404 41.30 -0.78 -14.95
N ARG A 405 40.47 -1.64 -15.55
CA ARG A 405 40.80 -3.04 -15.86
C ARG A 405 41.44 -3.24 -17.24
N VAL A 406 41.47 -2.20 -18.08
CA VAL A 406 42.14 -2.22 -19.40
C VAL A 406 43.54 -1.58 -19.32
N ASP A 407 43.77 -0.75 -18.29
CA ASP A 407 45.06 -0.10 -18.02
C ASP A 407 45.96 -0.88 -17.02
N ALA A 408 45.55 -2.10 -16.65
CA ALA A 408 46.33 -3.07 -15.85
C ALA A 408 46.53 -4.36 -16.66
#